data_AF-A0A1N6M632-F1
#
_entry.id   AF-A0A1N6M632-F1
#
_cell.length_a   1.000
_cell.length_b   1.000
_cell.length_c   1.000
_cell.angle_alpha   90.00
_cell.angle_beta   90.00
_cell.angle_gamma   90.00
#
_symmetry.space_group_name_H-M   'P 1'
#
loop_
_entity.id
_entity.type
_entity.pdbx_description
1 polymer ?
#
loop_
_entity_poly.entity_id
_entity_poly.type
_entity_poly.pdbx_seq_one_letter_code
_entity_poly.pdbx_strand_id
1 'polypeptide(L)' 'MKREPSEYLSYAQHAVKLEQSGNLTDAAFAWSCAAQQARRHQNRQWAECRSDWCCKWSVRIGKRAVA' A
#
# COMPACT_ATOMS: atom_id res chain seq x y z
N MET A 1 -12.48 26.09 10.56
CA MET A 1 -12.60 24.63 10.37
C MET A 1 -11.20 24.02 10.39
N LYS A 2 -10.85 23.21 11.40
CA LYS A 2 -9.57 22.49 11.41
C LYS A 2 -9.66 21.37 10.38
N ARG A 3 -8.71 21.33 9.45
CA ARG A 3 -8.63 20.27 8.43
C ARG A 3 -8.02 19.06 9.14
N GLU A 4 -8.83 18.09 9.55
CA GLU A 4 -8.32 16.84 10.13
C GLU A 4 -7.23 16.27 9.21
N PRO A 5 -6.04 15.91 9.70
CA PRO A 5 -4.99 15.33 8.89
C PRO A 5 -5.53 14.09 8.16
N SER A 6 -5.28 13.96 6.85
CA SER A 6 -5.69 12.72 6.18
C SER A 6 -4.89 11.56 6.74
N GLU A 7 -5.55 10.49 7.16
CA GLU A 7 -4.89 9.28 7.65
C GLU A 7 -4.05 8.58 6.58
N TYR A 8 -4.18 8.98 5.32
CA TYR A 8 -3.34 8.57 4.19
C TYR A 8 -1.87 8.41 4.56
N LEU A 9 -1.28 9.41 5.21
CA LEU A 9 0.17 9.39 5.50
C LEU A 9 0.53 8.26 6.48
N SER A 10 -0.31 8.03 7.49
CA SER A 10 -0.12 6.96 8.46
C SER A 10 -0.18 5.59 7.79
N TYR A 11 -1.23 5.35 6.99
CA TYR A 11 -1.38 4.10 6.23
C TYR A 11 -0.26 3.90 5.21
N ALA A 12 0.15 4.95 4.49
CA ALA A 12 1.25 4.89 3.53
C ALA A 12 2.59 4.57 4.21
N GLN A 13 2.89 5.18 5.36
CA GLN A 13 4.09 4.87 6.13
C GLN A 13 4.10 3.43 6.64
N HIS A 14 2.95 2.93 7.10
CA HIS A 14 2.82 1.53 7.51
C HIS A 14 3.03 0.57 6.32
N ALA A 15 2.41 0.87 5.18
CA ALA A 15 2.57 0.08 3.95
C ALA A 15 4.03 0.00 3.49
N VAL A 16 4.77 1.12 3.53
CA VAL A 16 6.21 1.15 3.20
C VAL A 16 7.04 0.25 4.13
N LYS A 17 6.75 0.25 5.44
CA LYS A 17 7.45 -0.65 6.38
C LYS A 17 7.22 -2.12 6.05
N LEU A 18 6.00 -2.48 5.65
CA LEU A 18 5.66 -3.84 5.22
C LEU A 18 6.33 -4.21 3.90
N GLU A 19 6.46 -3.27 2.95
CA GLU A 19 7.24 -3.49 1.73
C GLU A 19 8.71 -3.79 2.05
N GLN A 20 9.31 -3.02 2.95
CA GLN A 20 10.70 -3.19 3.37
C GLN A 20 10.95 -4.52 4.09
N SER A 21 9.95 -5.03 4.82
CA SER A 21 10.04 -6.34 5.47
C SER A 21 9.74 -7.52 4.53
N GLY A 22 9.36 -7.24 3.28
CA GLY A 22 8.97 -8.27 2.30
C GLY A 22 7.55 -8.81 2.47
N ASN A 23 6.76 -8.26 3.41
CA ASN A 23 5.36 -8.64 3.65
C ASN A 23 4.44 -7.95 2.65
N LEU A 24 4.58 -8.32 1.38
CA LEU A 24 3.92 -7.62 0.27
C LEU A 24 2.40 -7.78 0.26
N THR A 25 1.87 -8.90 0.76
CA THR A 25 0.41 -9.09 0.85
C THR A 25 -0.20 -8.10 1.84
N ASP A 26 0.41 -7.96 3.01
CA ASP A 26 -0.02 -6.98 4.03
C ASP A 26 0.23 -5.55 3.53
N ALA A 27 1.35 -5.31 2.84
CA ALA A 27 1.64 -4.02 2.23
C ALA A 27 0.57 -3.61 1.21
N ALA A 28 0.08 -4.55 0.39
CA ALA A 28 -0.99 -4.29 -0.57
C ALA A 28 -2.28 -3.86 0.15
N PHE A 29 -2.65 -4.58 1.21
CA PHE A 29 -3.80 -4.22 2.03
C PHE A 29 -3.65 -2.82 2.64
N ALA A 30 -2.50 -2.50 3.22
CA ALA A 30 -2.22 -1.19 3.80
C ALA A 30 -2.26 -0.06 2.76
N TRP A 31 -1.76 -0.29 1.54
CA TRP A 31 -1.91 0.65 0.42
C TRP A 31 -3.36 0.83 -0.03
N SER A 32 -4.16 -0.22 -0.04
CA SER A 32 -5.60 -0.11 -0.33
C SER A 32 -6.32 0.75 0.72
N CYS A 33 -6.01 0.58 2.01
CA CYS A 33 -6.50 1.47 3.06
C CYS A 33 -6.03 2.92 2.87
N ALA A 34 -4.76 3.12 2.48
CA ALA A 34 -4.24 4.46 2.17
C ALA A 34 -5.04 5.10 1.03
N ALA A 35 -5.34 4.37 -0.05
CA ALA A 35 -6.13 4.87 -1.17
C ALA A 35 -7.53 5.35 -0.75
N GLN A 36 -8.18 4.62 0.16
CA GLN A 36 -9.49 4.99 0.71
C GLN A 36 -9.42 6.29 1.54
N GLN A 37 -8.37 6.46 2.34
CA GLN A 37 -8.16 7.66 3.16
C GLN A 37 -7.53 8.84 2.40
N ALA A 38 -7.14 8.64 1.14
CA ALA A 38 -6.57 9.68 0.30
C ALA A 38 -7.65 10.68 -0.12
N ARG A 39 -7.47 11.93 0.33
CA ARG A 39 -8.30 13.07 -0.10
C ARG A 39 -7.88 13.67 -1.44
N ARG A 40 -6.60 13.49 -1.81
CA ARG A 40 -6.05 13.95 -3.09
C ARG A 40 -6.08 12.79 -4.08
N HIS A 41 -6.56 13.05 -5.29
CA HIS A 41 -6.60 12.06 -6.37
C HIS A 41 -5.22 11.45 -6.64
N GLN A 42 -4.17 12.27 -6.66
CA GLN A 42 -2.78 11.82 -6.86
C GLN A 42 -2.34 10.79 -5.82
N ASN A 43 -2.68 11.03 -4.55
CA ASN A 43 -2.36 10.13 -3.44
C ASN A 43 -3.13 8.82 -3.54
N ARG A 44 -4.41 8.89 -3.96
CA ARG A 44 -5.26 7.72 -4.17
C ARG A 44 -4.69 6.86 -5.29
N GLN A 45 -4.46 7.46 -6.46
CA GLN A 45 -3.91 6.76 -7.62
C GLN A 45 -2.54 6.13 -7.30
N TRP A 46 -1.67 6.86 -6.61
CA TRP A 46 -0.38 6.31 -6.19
C TRP A 46 -0.55 5.06 -5.32
N ALA A 47 -1.44 5.13 -4.31
CA ALA A 47 -1.70 4.02 -3.42
C ALA A 47 -2.37 2.83 -4.12
N GLU A 48 -3.29 3.07 -5.06
CA GLU A 48 -3.91 2.02 -5.89
C GLU A 48 -2.84 1.31 -6.74
N CYS A 49 -2.02 2.06 -7.48
CA CYS A 49 -0.95 1.49 -8.28
C CYS A 49 0.05 0.70 -7.43
N ARG A 50 0.34 1.15 -6.21
CA ARG A 50 1.28 0.49 -5.31
C ARG A 50 0.70 -0.76 -4.68
N SER A 51 -0.58 -0.74 -4.32
CA SER A 51 -1.35 -1.93 -3.91
C SER A 51 -1.30 -3.00 -5.01
N ASP A 52 -1.60 -2.63 -6.25
CA ASP A 52 -1.55 -3.54 -7.40
C ASP A 52 -0.16 -4.15 -7.62
N TRP A 53 0.88 -3.33 -7.48
CA TRP A 53 2.26 -3.79 -7.57
C TRP A 53 2.58 -4.82 -6.47
N CYS A 54 2.20 -4.52 -5.23
CA CYS A 54 2.44 -5.42 -4.09
C CYS A 54 1.72 -6.76 -4.28
N CYS A 55 0.46 -6.76 -4.72
CA CYS A 55 -0.30 -7.98 -5.05
C CYS A 55 0.37 -8.81 -6.16
N LYS A 56 0.80 -8.17 -7.26
CA LYS A 56 1.44 -8.89 -8.37
C LYS A 56 2.82 -9.43 -7.96
N TRP A 57 3.56 -8.65 -7.19
CA TRP A 57 4.91 -9.01 -6.75
C TRP A 57 4.86 -10.12 -5.69
N SER A 58 3.89 -10.09 -4.75
CA SER A 58 3.69 -11.16 -3.75
C SER A 58 3.47 -12.52 -4.42
N VAL A 59 2.62 -12.57 -5.46
CA VAL A 59 2.40 -13.78 -6.25
C VAL A 59 3.67 -14.23 -6.97
N ARG A 60 4.44 -13.30 -7.54
CA ARG A 60 5.69 -13.62 -8.26
C ARG A 60 6.76 -14.18 -7.32
N ILE A 61 6.93 -13.60 -6.12
CA ILE A 61 7.91 -14.10 -5.15
C ILE A 61 7.46 -15.44 -4.55
N GLY A 62 6.16 -15.61 -4.29
CA GLY A 62 5.60 -16.88 -3.80
C GLY A 62 5.81 -18.02 -4.80
N LYS A 63 5.65 -17.75 -6.10
CA LYS A 63 5.94 -18.73 -7.17
C LYS A 63 7.43 -19.08 -7.29
N ARG A 64 8.34 -18.21 -6.86
CA ARG A 64 9.80 -18.47 -6.86
C ARG A 64 10.27 -19.31 -5.67
N ALA A 65 9.52 -19.34 -4.57
CA ALA A 65 9.89 -20.12 -3.38
C ALA A 65 9.53 -21.62 -3.48
N VAL A 66 8.73 -21.99 -4.48
CA VAL A 66 8.20 -23.37 -4.68
C VAL A 66 8.85 -24.07 -5.89
N ALA A 67 9.83 -23.43 -6.54
CA ALA A 67 10.60 -23.99 -7.67
C ALA A 67 12.05 -24.24 -7.24
#